data_AF-A0A135HUH5-F1
#
_entry.id   AF-A0A135HUH5-F1
#
_cell.length_a   1.000
_cell.length_b   1.000
_cell.length_c   1.000
_cell.angle_alpha   90.00
_cell.angle_beta   90.00
_cell.angle_gamma   90.00
#
_symmetry.space_group_name_H-M   'P 1'
#
loop_
_entity.id
_entity.type
_entity.pdbx_description
1 polymer ?
#
loop_
_entity_poly.entity_id
_entity_poly.type
_entity_poly.pdbx_seq_one_letter_code
_entity_poly.pdbx_strand_id
1 'polypeptide(L)'
;MLADYHSILLQKKEFFIIGGEEIYNLFMKYINKVFLTEVFCGHINGDAKFDVDFDNKEWRFHSEKDFLKGDGDQFPFRISCLIRRKPLHRLFSKEYFMGRGKDISDVWDKYVAMIERSDSDIMADEQQLDFFSDL
;
A
#
# COMPACT_ATOMS: atom_id res chain seq x y z
N MET A 1 -13.11 -6.53 -2.75
CA MET A 1 -14.31 -5.98 -2.06
C MET A 1 -14.97 -4.90 -2.94
N LEU A 2 -16.14 -4.36 -2.59
CA LEU A 2 -16.83 -3.31 -3.36
C LEU A 2 -15.93 -2.09 -3.66
N ALA A 3 -14.97 -1.79 -2.78
CA ALA A 3 -13.96 -0.75 -2.97
C ALA A 3 -13.00 -1.05 -4.14
N ASP A 4 -12.56 -2.30 -4.32
CA ASP A 4 -11.76 -2.69 -5.48
C ASP A 4 -12.59 -2.56 -6.77
N TYR A 5 -13.85 -2.99 -6.72
CA TYR A 5 -14.78 -2.83 -7.84
C TYR A 5 -14.96 -1.36 -8.21
N HIS A 6 -15.16 -0.49 -7.22
CA HIS A 6 -15.28 0.95 -7.41
C HIS A 6 -13.99 1.57 -7.95
N SER A 7 -12.82 1.20 -7.43
CA SER A 7 -11.52 1.69 -7.94
C SER A 7 -11.23 1.21 -9.36
N ILE A 8 -11.53 -0.06 -9.69
CA ILE A 8 -11.40 -0.62 -11.04
C ILE A 8 -12.36 0.09 -12.00
N LEU A 9 -13.63 0.29 -11.61
CA LEU A 9 -14.61 1.02 -12.42
C LEU A 9 -14.23 2.48 -12.63
N LEU A 10 -13.68 3.14 -11.62
CA LEU A 10 -13.22 4.53 -11.67
C LEU A 10 -11.80 4.68 -12.26
N GLN A 11 -11.19 3.59 -12.73
CA GLN A 11 -9.82 3.57 -13.27
C GLN A 11 -8.77 4.19 -12.32
N LYS A 12 -9.00 4.09 -11.01
CA LYS A 12 -8.02 4.50 -10.01
C LYS A 12 -7.02 3.37 -9.84
N LYS A 13 -5.75 3.67 -10.16
CA LYS A 13 -4.63 2.71 -10.06
C LYS A 13 -4.36 2.30 -8.61
N GLU A 14 -4.51 3.24 -7.69
CA GLU A 14 -4.26 3.06 -6.26
C GLU A 14 -5.33 3.77 -5.43
N PHE A 15 -5.56 3.27 -4.22
CA PHE A 15 -6.31 3.94 -3.18
C PHE A 15 -5.62 3.69 -1.83
N PHE A 16 -5.69 4.66 -0.93
CA PHE A 16 -4.98 4.62 0.34
C PHE A 16 -5.94 4.28 1.49
N ILE A 17 -5.47 3.41 2.37
CA ILE A 17 -6.10 3.15 3.66
C ILE A 17 -5.30 3.90 4.71
N ILE A 18 -5.93 4.85 5.39
CA ILE A 18 -5.29 5.77 6.35
C ILE A 18 -5.65 5.46 7.81
N GLY A 19 -6.23 4.28 8.07
CA GLY A 19 -6.56 3.82 9.43
C GLY A 19 -8.00 4.15 9.87
N GLY A 20 -8.33 4.04 11.16
CA GLY A 20 -7.48 3.62 12.30
C GLY A 20 -7.28 2.10 12.43
N GLU A 21 -6.87 1.64 13.62
CA GLU A 21 -6.56 0.22 13.94
C GLU A 21 -7.56 -0.78 13.34
N GLU A 22 -8.85 -0.61 13.60
CA GLU A 22 -9.91 -1.51 13.08
C GLU A 22 -9.96 -1.55 11.55
N ILE A 23 -9.74 -0.41 10.89
CA ILE A 23 -9.72 -0.34 9.43
C ILE A 23 -8.48 -1.05 8.89
N TYR A 24 -7.32 -0.87 9.54
CA TYR A 24 -6.14 -1.62 9.16
C TYR A 24 -6.40 -3.13 9.28
N ASN A 25 -6.92 -3.60 10.41
CA ASN A 25 -7.24 -5.01 10.64
C ASN A 25 -8.16 -5.61 9.57
N LEU A 26 -9.19 -4.87 9.14
CA LEU A 26 -10.11 -5.30 8.08
C LEU A 26 -9.44 -5.40 6.71
N PHE A 27 -8.53 -4.47 6.40
CA PHE A 27 -7.96 -4.33 5.06
C PHE A 27 -6.59 -4.99 4.89
N MET A 28 -5.85 -5.31 5.96
CA MET A 28 -4.44 -5.77 5.91
C MET A 28 -4.20 -6.84 4.84
N LYS A 29 -5.07 -7.85 4.73
CA LYS A 29 -4.94 -8.96 3.77
C LYS A 29 -5.04 -8.54 2.30
N TYR A 30 -5.55 -7.36 2.01
CA TYR A 30 -5.70 -6.80 0.66
C TYR A 30 -4.61 -5.79 0.31
N ILE A 31 -3.86 -5.29 1.30
CA ILE A 31 -2.83 -4.27 1.13
C ILE A 31 -1.63 -4.87 0.41
N ASN A 32 -1.19 -4.19 -0.65
CA ASN A 32 -0.04 -4.62 -1.46
C ASN A 32 1.18 -3.70 -1.31
N LYS A 33 0.99 -2.48 -0.80
CA LYS A 33 2.02 -1.48 -0.55
C LYS A 33 1.72 -0.78 0.78
N VAL A 34 2.74 -0.53 1.59
CA VAL A 34 2.65 0.20 2.86
C VAL A 34 3.68 1.30 2.86
N PHE A 35 3.24 2.51 3.17
CA PHE A 35 4.11 3.61 3.58
C PHE A 35 4.04 3.67 5.10
N LEU A 36 5.16 3.41 5.77
CA LEU A 36 5.27 3.35 7.22
C LEU A 36 6.18 4.49 7.70
N THR A 37 5.70 5.27 8.66
CA THR A 37 6.52 6.24 9.38
C THR A 37 6.73 5.74 10.80
N GLU A 38 7.98 5.44 11.16
CA GLU A 38 8.38 5.00 12.50
C GLU A 38 9.01 6.18 13.26
N VAL A 39 8.38 6.63 14.34
CA VAL A 39 8.88 7.76 15.15
C VAL A 39 9.62 7.25 16.39
N PHE A 40 10.91 7.57 16.50
CA PHE A 40 11.79 7.08 17.57
C PHE A 40 11.69 7.95 18.83
N CYS A 41 10.56 7.86 19.53
CA CYS A 41 10.22 8.69 20.69
C CYS A 41 10.13 7.92 22.03
N GLY A 42 10.51 6.64 22.04
CA GLY A 42 10.40 5.76 23.20
C GLY A 42 8.99 5.19 23.37
N HIS A 43 8.62 4.88 24.62
CA HIS A 43 7.31 4.28 24.91
C HIS A 43 6.20 5.35 24.97
N ILE A 44 5.21 5.22 24.10
CA ILE A 44 3.97 6.00 24.14
C ILE A 44 2.87 5.16 24.79
N ASN A 45 2.07 5.77 25.66
CA ASN A 45 0.81 5.20 26.12
C ASN A 45 -0.33 5.69 25.22
N GLY A 46 -0.72 4.87 24.25
CA GLY A 46 -1.82 5.13 23.33
C GLY A 46 -2.97 4.13 23.51
N ASP A 47 -4.16 4.52 23.07
CA ASP A 47 -5.40 3.74 23.09
C ASP A 47 -5.63 2.91 21.81
N ALA A 48 -4.88 3.21 20.74
CA ALA A 48 -4.87 2.47 19.49
C ALA A 48 -3.44 2.10 19.08
N LYS A 49 -3.28 0.98 18.38
CA LYS A 49 -1.97 0.48 17.94
C LYS A 49 -1.96 0.05 16.48
N PHE A 50 -0.78 0.14 15.89
CA PHE A 50 -0.49 -0.47 14.59
C PHE A 50 0.48 -1.64 14.80
N ASP A 51 -0.06 -2.74 15.33
CA ASP A 51 0.71 -3.94 15.68
C ASP A 51 0.77 -4.91 14.50
N VAL A 52 1.48 -4.51 13.43
CA VAL A 52 1.67 -5.33 12.23
C VAL A 52 3.10 -5.85 12.16
N ASP A 53 3.24 -7.18 12.09
CA ASP A 53 4.53 -7.83 11.81
C ASP A 53 4.70 -8.02 10.29
N PHE A 54 5.69 -7.33 9.72
CA PHE A 54 6.01 -7.42 8.29
C PHE A 54 7.02 -8.54 8.03
N ASP A 55 6.55 -9.79 8.03
CA ASP A 55 7.39 -10.97 7.72
C ASP A 55 8.08 -10.81 6.35
N ASN A 56 9.41 -10.92 6.33
CA ASN A 56 10.27 -10.86 5.14
C ASN A 56 9.90 -11.88 4.05
N LYS A 57 9.20 -12.98 4.38
CA LYS A 57 8.67 -13.93 3.39
C LYS A 57 7.52 -13.35 2.57
N GLU A 58 6.75 -12.46 3.17
CA GLU A 58 5.58 -11.84 2.57
C GLU A 58 5.85 -10.42 2.08
N TRP A 59 6.70 -9.67 2.78
CA TRP A 59 7.00 -8.28 2.49
C TRP A 59 8.45 -8.10 2.02
N ARG A 60 8.65 -7.06 1.21
CA ARG A 60 9.95 -6.58 0.76
C ARG A 60 10.04 -5.09 1.09
N PHE A 61 11.09 -4.71 1.82
CA PHE A 61 11.46 -3.31 1.99
C PHE A 61 11.99 -2.78 0.65
N HIS A 62 11.29 -1.80 0.11
CA HIS A 62 11.59 -1.19 -1.18
C HIS A 62 12.49 0.03 -1.02
N SER A 63 12.15 0.92 -0.10
CA SER A 63 12.96 2.09 0.26
C SER A 63 12.83 2.38 1.74
N GLU A 64 13.87 2.98 2.32
CA GLU A 64 13.90 3.46 3.70
C GLU A 64 14.74 4.74 3.74
N LYS A 65 14.28 5.75 4.46
CA LYS A 65 15.02 6.98 4.70
C LYS A 65 14.87 7.43 6.14
N ASP A 66 16.01 7.65 6.79
CA ASP A 66 16.08 8.13 8.18
C ASP A 66 16.18 9.66 8.19
N PHE A 67 15.43 10.27 9.10
CA PHE A 67 15.39 11.70 9.33
C PHE A 67 15.78 11.98 10.78
N LEU A 68 16.77 12.86 10.94
CA LEU A 68 17.17 13.34 12.26
C LEU A 68 16.13 14.32 12.78
N LYS A 69 16.13 14.50 14.11
CA LYS A 69 15.35 15.56 14.74
C LYS A 69 15.74 16.93 14.15
N GLY A 70 14.78 17.62 13.55
CA GLY A 70 14.93 18.97 13.02
C GLY A 70 14.25 20.03 13.87
N ASP A 71 14.19 21.27 13.37
CA ASP A 71 13.48 22.37 14.04
C ASP A 71 11.95 22.20 14.00
N GLY A 72 11.42 21.45 13.02
CA GLY A 72 10.00 21.14 12.89
C GLY A 72 9.55 19.85 13.58
N ASP A 73 10.48 18.96 13.91
CA ASP A 73 10.19 17.61 14.41
C ASP A 73 10.78 17.39 15.80
N GLN A 74 9.95 16.91 16.73
CA GLN A 74 10.41 16.70 18.11
C GLN A 74 11.31 15.47 18.25
N PHE A 75 11.15 14.48 17.38
CA PHE A 75 11.82 13.18 17.43
C PHE A 75 12.35 12.78 16.06
N PRO A 76 13.47 12.04 15.97
CA PRO A 76 13.89 11.44 14.72
C PRO A 76 12.88 10.36 14.29
N PHE A 77 12.77 10.14 12.98
CA PHE A 77 11.84 9.16 12.42
C PHE A 77 12.41 8.52 11.15
N ARG A 78 11.83 7.40 10.76
CA ARG A 78 12.12 6.69 9.50
C ARG A 78 10.86 6.63 8.66
N ILE A 79 11.01 6.85 7.35
CA ILE A 79 9.97 6.55 6.37
C ILE A 79 10.41 5.33 5.56
N SER A 80 9.59 4.28 5.57
CA SER A 80 9.83 3.04 4.83
C SER A 80 8.68 2.75 3.87
N CYS A 81 8.99 2.31 2.65
CA CYS A 81 8.04 1.78 1.69
C CYS A 81 8.20 0.25 1.62
N LEU A 82 7.14 -0.48 1.97
CA LEU A 82 7.10 -1.93 1.92
C LEU A 82 6.16 -2.40 0.82
N ILE A 83 6.57 -3.42 0.07
CA ILE A 83 5.78 -4.00 -1.02
C ILE A 83 5.55 -5.48 -0.71
N ARG A 84 4.30 -5.93 -0.82
CA ARG A 84 3.94 -7.35 -0.64
C ARG A 84 4.45 -8.15 -1.84
N ARG A 85 5.23 -9.20 -1.56
CA ARG A 85 5.84 -10.10 -2.56
C ARG A 85 4.82 -10.91 -3.35
N LYS A 86 3.69 -11.24 -2.72
CA LYS A 86 2.58 -11.99 -3.34
C LYS A 86 1.28 -11.21 -3.18
N PRO A 87 0.81 -10.49 -4.19
CA PRO A 87 -0.43 -9.72 -4.10
C PRO A 87 -1.64 -10.67 -4.14
N LEU A 88 -2.11 -11.10 -2.97
CA LEU A 88 -3.21 -12.05 -2.81
C LEU A 88 -4.52 -11.53 -3.41
N HIS A 89 -4.78 -10.22 -3.38
CA HIS A 89 -6.06 -9.65 -3.79
C HIS A 89 -6.39 -9.88 -5.28
N ARG A 90 -5.39 -9.82 -6.17
CA ARG A 90 -5.61 -9.92 -7.63
C ARG A 90 -5.95 -11.35 -8.07
N LEU A 91 -5.39 -12.35 -7.40
CA LEU A 91 -5.65 -13.77 -7.67
C LEU A 91 -7.06 -14.18 -7.24
N PHE A 92 -7.46 -13.81 -6.02
CA PHE A 92 -8.82 -14.08 -5.52
C PHE A 92 -9.90 -13.34 -6.30
N SER A 93 -9.58 -12.12 -6.76
CA SER A 93 -10.46 -11.36 -7.64
C SER A 93 -10.72 -12.14 -8.93
N LYS A 94 -9.67 -12.62 -9.61
CA LYS A 94 -9.81 -13.37 -10.87
C LYS A 94 -10.73 -14.59 -10.74
N GLU A 95 -10.51 -15.47 -9.76
CA GLU A 95 -11.35 -16.67 -9.56
C GLU A 95 -12.80 -16.33 -9.16
N TYR A 96 -12.97 -15.32 -8.30
CA TYR A 96 -14.30 -14.85 -7.90
C TYR A 96 -15.06 -14.18 -9.06
N PHE A 97 -14.35 -13.46 -9.94
CA PHE A 97 -14.93 -12.71 -11.06
C PHE A 97 -15.20 -13.59 -12.30
N MET A 98 -14.35 -14.59 -12.60
CA MET A 98 -14.53 -15.50 -13.74
C MET A 98 -15.78 -16.39 -13.60
N GLY A 99 -16.38 -16.49 -12.41
CA GLY A 99 -17.64 -17.19 -12.17
C GLY A 99 -18.91 -16.46 -12.61
N ARG A 100 -18.87 -15.19 -13.07
CA ARG A 100 -20.08 -14.35 -13.27
C ARG A 100 -20.31 -13.77 -14.68
N GLY A 101 -19.64 -14.25 -15.72
CA GLY A 101 -20.05 -14.02 -17.12
C GLY A 101 -19.11 -13.17 -17.98
N LYS A 102 -19.42 -13.15 -19.30
CA LYS A 102 -18.57 -12.68 -20.41
C LYS A 102 -18.12 -11.21 -20.33
N ASP A 103 -18.92 -10.32 -19.72
CA ASP A 103 -18.68 -8.86 -19.74
C ASP A 103 -17.49 -8.38 -18.90
N ILE A 104 -16.96 -9.23 -18.00
CA ILE A 104 -15.83 -8.86 -17.13
C ILE A 104 -14.47 -9.11 -17.80
N SER A 105 -14.41 -9.94 -18.85
CA SER A 105 -13.15 -10.28 -19.53
C SER A 105 -12.48 -9.05 -20.14
N ASP A 106 -13.25 -8.22 -20.86
CA ASP A 106 -12.71 -7.04 -21.53
C ASP A 106 -12.23 -5.96 -20.55
N VAL A 107 -12.88 -5.85 -19.39
CA VAL A 107 -12.47 -4.96 -18.30
C VAL A 107 -11.20 -5.47 -17.62
N TRP A 108 -11.10 -6.79 -17.46
CA TRP A 108 -9.93 -7.46 -16.90
C TRP A 108 -8.70 -7.31 -17.81
N ASP A 109 -8.86 -7.52 -19.11
CA ASP A 109 -7.76 -7.38 -20.08
C ASP A 109 -7.23 -5.94 -20.13
N LYS A 110 -8.13 -4.94 -20.06
CA LYS A 110 -7.75 -3.52 -19.92
C LYS A 110 -7.03 -3.24 -18.60
N TYR A 111 -7.46 -3.85 -17.50
CA TYR A 111 -6.84 -3.70 -16.19
C TYR A 111 -5.43 -4.35 -16.15
N VAL A 112 -5.27 -5.54 -16.72
CA VAL A 112 -3.97 -6.22 -16.83
C VAL A 112 -3.00 -5.39 -17.67
N ALA A 113 -3.43 -4.90 -18.84
CA ALA A 113 -2.61 -4.01 -19.67
C ALA A 113 -2.25 -2.69 -18.97
N MET A 114 -3.14 -2.16 -18.12
CA MET A 114 -2.86 -1.00 -17.27
C MET A 114 -1.84 -1.34 -16.18
N ILE A 115 -1.90 -2.53 -15.59
CA ILE A 115 -0.95 -2.98 -14.56
C ILE A 115 0.44 -3.19 -15.14
N GLU A 116 0.54 -3.86 -16.29
CA GLU A 116 1.83 -4.10 -16.96
C GLU A 116 2.51 -2.77 -17.33
N ARG A 117 1.71 -1.72 -17.61
CA ARG A 117 2.21 -0.33 -17.74
C ARG A 117 2.52 0.34 -16.39
N SER A 118 1.93 -0.08 -15.28
CA SER A 118 2.26 0.45 -13.95
C SER A 118 3.45 -0.23 -13.28
N ASP A 119 3.85 -1.43 -13.72
CA ASP A 119 5.16 -1.98 -13.32
C ASP A 119 6.31 -1.10 -13.87
N SER A 120 6.09 -0.34 -14.94
CA SER A 120 6.96 0.79 -15.32
C SER A 120 6.75 2.08 -14.51
N ASP A 121 5.64 2.21 -13.77
CA ASP A 121 5.33 3.34 -12.87
C ASP A 121 5.90 3.16 -11.45
N ILE A 122 6.65 2.08 -11.15
CA ILE A 122 7.50 2.03 -9.94
C ILE A 122 8.45 3.25 -9.90
N MET A 123 8.78 3.83 -11.07
CA MET A 123 9.51 5.09 -11.20
C MET A 123 8.71 6.34 -10.77
N ALA A 124 7.37 6.27 -10.69
CA ALA A 124 6.53 7.37 -10.23
C ALA A 124 6.36 7.39 -8.69
N ASP A 125 6.55 6.25 -8.03
CA ASP A 125 6.63 6.20 -6.56
C ASP A 125 7.85 6.96 -6.01
N GLU A 126 8.91 7.06 -6.81
CA GLU A 126 10.05 7.93 -6.51
C GLU A 126 9.61 9.39 -6.37
N GLN A 127 8.59 9.88 -7.11
CA GLN A 127 8.11 11.27 -6.96
C GLN A 127 7.41 11.52 -5.62
N GLN A 128 6.71 10.52 -5.07
CA GLN A 128 6.09 10.64 -3.75
C GLN A 128 7.14 10.51 -2.63
N LEU A 129 8.22 9.76 -2.87
CA LEU A 129 9.39 9.72 -1.98
C LEU A 129 10.24 10.99 -2.09
N ASP A 130 10.33 11.61 -3.27
CA ASP A 130 10.98 12.90 -3.52
C ASP A 130 10.26 14.02 -2.78
N PHE A 131 8.92 13.97 -2.67
CA PHE A 131 8.16 14.88 -1.81
C PHE A 131 8.60 14.81 -0.34
N PHE A 132 8.99 13.63 0.16
CA PHE A 132 9.60 13.48 1.49
C PHE A 132 11.12 13.75 1.48
N SER A 133 11.74 13.89 0.31
CA SER A 133 13.16 14.18 0.19
C SER A 133 13.49 15.65 0.43
N ASP A 134 12.53 16.52 0.14
CA ASP A 134 12.57 17.98 0.30
C ASP A 134 12.13 18.47 1.70
N LEU A 135 11.83 17.54 2.62
CA LEU A 135 11.48 17.79 4.03
C LEU A 135 12.72 17.73 4.94
#